data_AF-A0A6M1U3G0-F1
#
_entry.id   AF-A0A6M1U3G0-F1
#
_cell.length_a   1.000
_cell.length_b   1.000
_cell.length_c   1.000
_cell.angle_alpha   90.00
_cell.angle_beta   90.00
_cell.angle_gamma   90.00
#
_symmetry.space_group_name_H-M   'P 1'
#
loop_
_entity.id
_entity.type
_entity.pdbx_description
1 polymer ?
#
loop_
_entity_poly.entity_id
_entity_poly.type
_entity_poly.pdbx_seq_one_letter_code
_entity_poly.pdbx_strand_id
1 'polypeptide(L)'
;MPDQPDDITRLRAANYALEDLPETIAFPQRPGDEPREPLPVVEATVDEIAFAIVEAERESTVAYRRADALKRLYKLAREAGCIGADRAAAAVMKKEGQ
;
A
#
# COMPACT_ATOMS: atom_id res chain seq x y z
N MET A 1 -15.37 -5.39 35.44
CA MET A 1 -14.35 -4.32 35.32
C MET A 1 -14.68 -3.57 34.05
N PRO A 2 -14.56 -2.23 33.97
CA PRO A 2 -14.58 -1.62 32.63
C PRO A 2 -13.45 -2.28 31.83
N ASP A 3 -13.75 -2.70 30.59
CA ASP A 3 -12.77 -3.31 29.69
C ASP A 3 -11.61 -2.33 29.54
N GLN A 4 -10.50 -2.64 30.21
CA GLN A 4 -9.30 -1.82 30.11
C GLN A 4 -8.81 -1.95 28.66
N PRO A 5 -8.58 -0.83 27.96
CA PRO A 5 -8.09 -0.89 26.59
C PRO A 5 -6.78 -1.68 26.55
N ASP A 6 -6.63 -2.53 25.54
CA ASP A 6 -5.41 -3.30 25.33
C ASP A 6 -4.19 -2.38 25.20
N ASP A 7 -3.00 -2.96 25.36
CA ASP A 7 -1.77 -2.18 25.41
C ASP A 7 -1.48 -1.44 24.10
N ILE A 8 -1.92 -1.97 22.95
CA ILE A 8 -1.77 -1.30 21.65
C ILE A 8 -2.65 -0.06 21.59
N THR A 9 -3.91 -0.16 21.99
CA THR A 9 -4.85 0.96 22.07
C THR A 9 -4.31 2.06 22.98
N ARG A 10 -3.71 1.68 24.11
CA ARG A 10 -3.06 2.61 25.03
C ARG A 10 -1.82 3.26 24.41
N LEU A 11 -1.01 2.51 23.66
CA LEU A 11 0.17 3.03 22.94
C LEU A 11 -0.21 4.02 21.83
N ARG A 12 -1.25 3.73 21.03
CA ARG A 12 -1.76 4.65 20.01
C ARG A 12 -2.21 5.98 20.62
N ALA A 13 -2.94 5.92 21.74
CA ALA A 13 -3.39 7.12 22.45
C ALA A 13 -2.24 7.93 23.07
N ALA A 14 -1.15 7.27 23.48
CA ALA A 14 -0.01 7.91 24.12
C ALA A 14 1.02 8.47 23.12
N ASN A 15 1.08 7.97 21.88
CA ASN A 15 2.06 8.37 20.88
C ASN A 15 1.43 8.53 19.49
N TYR A 16 1.31 9.77 19.02
CA TYR A 16 0.73 10.09 17.71
C TYR A 16 1.42 9.38 16.54
N ALA A 17 2.72 9.07 16.65
CA ALA A 17 3.46 8.37 15.59
C ALA A 17 3.02 6.91 15.42
N LEU A 18 2.21 6.39 16.34
CA LEU A 18 1.66 5.03 16.32
C LEU A 18 0.17 5.00 15.98
N GLU A 19 -0.47 6.14 15.73
CA GLU A 19 -1.92 6.21 15.46
C GLU A 19 -2.33 5.33 14.27
N ASP A 20 -1.49 5.29 13.23
CA ASP A 20 -1.70 4.50 12.01
C ASP A 20 -1.26 3.03 12.13
N LEU A 21 -0.86 2.54 13.33
CA LEU A 21 -0.57 1.12 13.51
C LEU A 21 -1.82 0.30 13.13
N PRO A 22 -1.71 -0.69 12.23
CA PRO A 22 -2.86 -1.50 11.84
C PRO A 22 -3.32 -2.39 13.00
N GLU A 23 -4.57 -2.87 12.96
CA GLU A 23 -5.06 -3.85 13.95
C GLU A 23 -4.45 -5.24 13.74
N THR A 24 -4.14 -5.56 12.49
CA THR A 24 -3.52 -6.83 12.10
C THR A 24 -2.37 -6.58 11.15
N ILE A 25 -1.32 -7.38 11.27
CA ILE A 25 -0.17 -7.35 10.37
C ILE A 25 -0.22 -8.54 9.38
N ALA A 26 0.19 -8.27 8.14
CA ALA A 26 0.38 -9.28 7.12
C ALA A 26 1.86 -9.67 7.01
N PHE A 27 2.12 -10.82 6.42
CA PHE A 27 3.47 -11.35 6.25
C PHE A 27 3.81 -11.52 4.78
N PRO A 28 5.10 -11.48 4.41
CA PRO A 28 5.53 -11.77 3.05
C PRO A 28 5.10 -13.17 2.62
N GLN A 29 4.30 -13.25 1.55
CA GLN A 29 3.86 -14.51 0.94
C GLN A 29 4.63 -14.76 -0.35
N ARG A 30 5.23 -15.95 -0.49
CA ARG A 30 5.86 -16.38 -1.75
C ARG A 30 4.83 -17.08 -2.64
N PRO A 31 5.05 -17.09 -3.97
CA PRO A 31 4.22 -17.88 -4.87
C PRO A 31 4.25 -19.36 -4.47
N GLY A 32 3.09 -19.91 -4.14
CA GLY A 32 2.93 -21.31 -3.72
C GLY A 32 2.88 -21.53 -2.21
N ASP A 33 3.10 -20.50 -1.38
CA ASP A 33 2.84 -20.58 0.06
C ASP A 33 1.33 -20.63 0.33
N GLU A 34 0.93 -21.36 1.37
CA GLU A 34 -0.44 -21.25 1.89
C GLU A 34 -0.67 -19.83 2.43
N PRO A 35 -1.86 -19.23 2.17
CA PRO A 35 -2.19 -17.92 2.72
C PRO A 35 -2.07 -17.94 4.23
N ARG A 36 -1.14 -17.15 4.78
CA ARG A 36 -1.02 -16.95 6.22
C ARG A 36 -2.09 -15.96 6.66
N GLU A 37 -2.84 -16.32 7.69
CA GLU A 37 -3.82 -15.41 8.30
C GLU A 37 -3.11 -14.18 8.90
N PRO A 38 -3.69 -12.98 8.78
CA PRO A 38 -3.17 -11.78 9.44
C PRO A 38 -3.09 -11.97 10.95
N LEU A 39 -1.97 -11.57 11.56
CA LEU A 39 -1.76 -11.67 13.01
C LEU A 39 -2.20 -10.37 13.70
N PRO A 40 -2.99 -10.41 14.79
CA PRO A 40 -3.27 -9.20 15.57
C PRO A 40 -1.98 -8.54 16.04
N VAL A 41 -1.84 -7.22 15.85
CA VAL A 41 -0.61 -6.50 16.21
C VAL A 41 -0.31 -6.60 17.71
N VAL A 42 -1.34 -6.76 18.54
CA VAL A 42 -1.24 -6.95 19.99
C VAL A 42 -0.59 -8.29 20.38
N GLU A 43 -0.63 -9.28 19.48
CA GLU A 43 -0.03 -10.60 19.67
C GLU A 43 1.35 -10.72 18.99
N ALA A 44 1.75 -9.72 18.20
CA ALA A 44 2.94 -9.79 17.38
C ALA A 44 4.23 -9.70 18.21
N THR A 45 5.15 -10.63 17.93
CA THR A 45 6.53 -10.54 18.39
C THR A 45 7.33 -9.51 17.58
N VAL A 46 8.50 -9.12 18.08
CA VAL A 46 9.40 -8.17 17.38
C VAL A 46 9.82 -8.71 16.00
N ASP A 47 10.07 -10.01 15.88
CA ASP A 47 10.44 -10.65 14.60
C ASP A 47 9.26 -10.61 13.62
N GLU A 48 8.04 -10.82 14.09
CA GLU A 48 6.84 -10.73 13.27
C GLU A 48 6.58 -9.30 12.78
N ILE A 49 6.80 -8.30 13.65
CA ILE A 49 6.77 -6.89 13.23
C ILE A 49 7.84 -6.62 12.17
N ALA A 50 9.05 -7.16 12.32
CA ALA A 50 10.12 -7.00 11.33
C ALA A 50 9.73 -7.59 9.96
N PHE A 51 9.09 -8.76 9.93
CA PHE A 51 8.56 -9.33 8.68
C PHE A 51 7.40 -8.51 8.10
N ALA A 52 6.51 -8.00 8.95
CA ALA A 52 5.40 -7.16 8.51
C ALA A 52 5.87 -5.84 7.90
N ILE A 53 6.94 -5.24 8.42
CA ILE A 53 7.57 -4.05 7.82
C ILE A 53 8.01 -4.33 6.38
N VAL A 54 8.66 -5.48 6.13
CA VAL A 54 9.10 -5.86 4.78
C VAL A 54 7.92 -5.97 3.82
N GLU A 55 6.79 -6.54 4.26
CA GLU A 55 5.59 -6.63 3.42
C GLU A 55 4.95 -5.26 3.19
N ALA A 56 4.82 -4.42 4.23
CA ALA A 56 4.28 -3.08 4.09
C ALA A 56 5.11 -2.20 3.13
N GLU A 57 6.45 -2.30 3.19
CA GLU A 57 7.35 -1.60 2.27
C GLU A 57 7.21 -2.11 0.82
N ARG A 58 7.01 -3.43 0.65
CA ARG A 58 6.74 -4.03 -0.65
C ARG A 58 5.42 -3.52 -1.22
N GLU A 59 4.35 -3.51 -0.43
CA GLU A 59 3.05 -2.98 -0.84
C GLU A 59 3.13 -1.50 -1.22
N SER A 60 3.82 -0.70 -0.40
CA SER A 60 4.09 0.72 -0.67
C SER A 60 4.84 0.91 -2.00
N THR A 61 5.87 0.09 -2.25
CA THR A 61 6.63 0.11 -3.51
C THR A 61 5.75 -0.22 -4.71
N VAL A 62 4.88 -1.24 -4.61
CA VAL A 62 3.94 -1.61 -5.67
C VAL A 62 2.95 -0.48 -5.94
N ALA A 63 2.38 0.11 -4.89
CA ALA A 63 1.47 1.25 -5.00
C ALA A 63 2.17 2.45 -5.67
N TYR A 64 3.40 2.76 -5.27
CA TYR A 64 4.18 3.85 -5.85
C TYR A 64 4.46 3.61 -7.34
N ARG A 65 4.91 2.40 -7.72
CA ARG A 65 5.14 2.06 -9.13
C ARG A 65 3.89 2.19 -9.97
N ARG A 66 2.74 1.76 -9.44
CA ARG A 66 1.43 1.93 -10.11
C ARG A 66 1.09 3.41 -10.28
N ALA A 67 1.26 4.22 -9.23
CA ALA A 67 1.02 5.66 -9.31
C ALA A 67 1.96 6.35 -10.32
N ASP A 68 3.25 5.98 -10.35
CA ASP A 68 4.22 6.52 -11.31
C ASP A 68 3.85 6.16 -12.76
N ALA A 69 3.47 4.91 -13.03
CA ALA A 69 3.00 4.48 -14.34
C ALA A 69 1.77 5.29 -14.81
N LEU A 70 0.81 5.55 -13.91
CA LEU A 70 -0.36 6.39 -14.20
C LEU A 70 0.05 7.84 -14.50
N LYS A 71 0.98 8.42 -13.73
CA LYS A 71 1.51 9.78 -13.99
C LYS A 71 2.18 9.86 -15.36
N ARG A 72 2.96 8.84 -15.74
CA ARG A 72 3.61 8.77 -17.06
C ARG A 72 2.59 8.69 -18.19
N LEU A 73 1.60 7.81 -18.09
CA LEU A 73 0.53 7.69 -19.09
C LEU A 73 -0.23 9.02 -19.23
N TYR A 74 -0.56 9.66 -18.11
CA TYR A 74 -1.21 10.96 -18.10
C TYR A 74 -0.38 12.01 -18.85
N LYS A 75 0.92 12.10 -18.57
CA LYS A 75 1.83 13.04 -19.24
C LYS A 75 1.88 12.80 -20.74
N LEU A 76 2.06 11.55 -21.18
CA LEU A 76 2.08 11.18 -22.59
C LEU A 76 0.76 11.56 -23.29
N ALA A 77 -0.38 11.31 -22.65
CA ALA A 77 -1.68 11.67 -23.18
C ALA A 77 -1.83 13.19 -23.34
N ARG A 78 -1.40 13.99 -22.35
CA ARG A 78 -1.40 15.46 -22.45
C ARG A 78 -0.50 15.97 -23.57
N GLU A 79 0.68 15.38 -23.72
CA GLU A 79 1.59 15.69 -24.83
C GLU A 79 1.02 15.24 -26.19
N ALA A 80 0.04 14.33 -26.22
CA ALA A 80 -0.74 13.97 -27.40
C ALA A 80 -1.98 14.85 -27.62
N GLY A 81 -2.16 15.90 -26.80
CA GLY A 81 -3.25 16.86 -26.91
C GLY A 81 -4.53 16.43 -26.19
N CYS A 82 -4.51 15.39 -25.35
CA CYS A 82 -5.70 14.97 -24.62
C CYS A 82 -6.23 16.04 -23.65
N ILE A 83 -7.55 16.16 -23.62
CA ILE A 83 -8.34 16.90 -22.65
C ILE A 83 -9.22 15.95 -21.82
N GLY A 84 -9.83 16.45 -20.76
CA GLY A 84 -10.36 15.68 -19.62
C GLY A 84 -11.07 14.34 -19.94
N ALA A 85 -11.97 14.32 -20.93
CA ALA A 85 -12.78 13.14 -21.25
C ALA A 85 -12.14 12.20 -22.31
N ASP A 86 -10.97 12.54 -22.83
CA ASP A 86 -10.32 11.76 -23.87
C ASP A 86 -9.78 10.43 -23.36
N ARG A 87 -9.75 9.44 -24.25
CA ARG A 87 -9.17 8.12 -23.95
C ARG A 87 -7.65 8.16 -24.09
N ALA A 88 -6.96 8.30 -22.95
CA ALA A 88 -5.50 8.44 -22.86
C ALA A 88 -4.71 7.40 -23.69
N ALA A 89 -5.03 6.11 -23.55
CA ALA A 89 -4.31 5.05 -24.27
C ALA A 89 -4.42 5.18 -25.80
N ALA A 90 -5.62 5.48 -26.32
CA ALA A 90 -5.85 5.61 -27.76
C ALA A 90 -5.10 6.81 -28.36
N ALA A 91 -5.05 7.92 -27.63
CA ALA A 91 -4.35 9.13 -28.09
C ALA A 91 -2.83 8.97 -28.10
N VAL A 92 -2.26 8.30 -27.07
CA VAL A 92 -0.83 8.00 -27.03
C VAL A 92 -0.43 7.11 -28.20
N MET A 93 -1.17 6.02 -28.44
CA MET A 93 -0.89 5.11 -29.56
C MET A 93 -0.99 5.80 -30.92
N LYS A 94 -1.96 6.72 -31.10
CA LYS A 94 -2.10 7.49 -32.34
C LYS A 94 -0.91 8.42 -32.58
N LYS A 95 -0.35 9.03 -31.53
CA LYS A 95 0.83 9.90 -31.61
C LYS A 95 2.10 9.12 -31.94
N GLU A 96 2.29 7.93 -31.37
CA GLU A 96 3.49 7.12 -31.61
C GLU A 96 3.57 6.52 -33.02
N GLY A 97 2.44 6.37 -33.71
CA GLY A 97 2.37 5.87 -35.09
C GLY A 97 2.50 6.96 -36.18
N GLN A 98 2.71 8.22 -35.81
CA GLN A 98 2.75 9.39 -36.70
C GLN A 98 4.17 9.97 -36.76
#